data_AF-A0A1H8U1Z6-F1
#
_entry.id   AF-A0A1H8U1Z6-F1
#
_cell.length_a   1.000
_cell.length_b   1.000
_cell.length_c   1.000
_cell.angle_alpha   90.00
_cell.angle_beta   90.00
_cell.angle_gamma   90.00
#
_symmetry.space_group_name_H-M   'P 1'
#
loop_
_entity.id
_entity.type
_entity.pdbx_description
1 polymer ?
#
loop_
_entity_poly.entity_id
_entity_poly.type
_entity_poly.pdbx_seq_one_letter_code
_entity_poly.pdbx_strand_id
1 'polypeptide(L)'
;MAKTATRRRKSSARSKGRGGGSALPWTIIGVIAVGGIAIYDNWKSVKPMLAAHAPASIVSRPASVVRSEPARDSSPRQTASITAPPRMVPPAAVPIPAKAPVVPEKAIPVSISPAQAQTGKAAFGYCGQGEHINCVADGGTFWYKGEKIAIADVVSPGIETARCDNEKRLGFAAKLWLLNILNSGSFSMNPAGRPGKAGVPNVVSRDGLSIGMQMINEGLARKPGANGAWCA
;
A
#
# COMPACT_ATOMS: atom_id res chain seq x y z
N MET A 1 39.14 68.41 27.67
CA MET A 1 38.71 68.28 26.25
C MET A 1 38.45 66.78 26.04
N ALA A 2 37.30 66.26 25.65
CA ALA A 2 36.35 66.68 24.62
C ALA A 2 34.89 66.41 25.02
N LYS A 3 33.99 67.09 24.30
CA LYS A 3 32.55 67.24 24.54
C LYS A 3 31.72 66.11 23.94
N THR A 4 30.63 65.79 24.65
CA THR A 4 29.29 65.29 24.26
C THR A 4 29.02 64.87 22.80
N ALA A 5 28.40 63.70 22.62
CA ALA A 5 27.29 63.49 21.66
C ALA A 5 26.48 62.23 22.00
N THR A 6 25.33 62.39 22.65
CA THR A 6 24.30 61.36 22.81
C THR A 6 23.54 61.18 21.50
N ARG A 7 23.64 59.99 20.87
CA ARG A 7 22.90 59.66 19.65
C ARG A 7 21.49 59.21 19.99
N ARG A 8 20.49 60.04 19.67
CA ARG A 8 19.06 59.77 19.80
C ARG A 8 18.44 59.42 18.42
N ARG A 9 17.49 58.47 18.44
CA ARG A 9 16.55 58.02 17.37
C ARG A 9 17.14 57.06 16.32
N LYS A 10 16.41 56.04 15.84
CA LYS A 10 14.97 56.00 15.51
C LYS A 10 14.46 54.54 15.59
N SER A 11 13.52 54.25 16.47
CA SER A 11 12.78 52.97 16.45
C SER A 11 12.01 52.87 15.13
N SER A 12 12.17 51.77 14.40
CA SER A 12 11.35 51.49 13.22
C SER A 12 9.89 51.50 13.62
N ALA A 13 9.13 52.41 13.02
CA ALA A 13 7.71 52.51 13.23
C ALA A 13 7.07 51.22 12.72
N ARG A 14 6.50 50.48 13.67
CA ARG A 14 5.49 49.45 13.49
C ARG A 14 4.51 49.91 12.40
N SER A 15 4.54 49.27 11.22
CA SER A 15 3.51 49.46 10.21
C SER A 15 2.23 48.87 10.77
N LYS A 16 1.43 49.73 11.39
CA LYS A 16 0.07 49.43 11.82
C LYS A 16 -0.77 49.36 10.55
N GLY A 17 -0.77 48.19 9.92
CA GLY A 17 -1.65 47.84 8.81
C GLY A 17 -3.09 48.07 9.26
N ARG A 18 -3.72 49.03 8.59
CA ARG A 18 -4.99 49.64 8.88
C ARG A 18 -6.10 48.57 8.88
N GLY A 19 -6.87 48.52 9.98
CA GLY A 19 -8.14 47.80 10.02
C GLY A 19 -9.09 48.33 8.95
N GLY A 20 -9.69 47.41 8.22
CA GLY A 20 -10.69 47.63 7.20
C GLY A 20 -11.02 46.28 6.60
N GLY A 21 -12.05 45.61 7.14
CA GLY A 21 -12.56 44.35 6.64
C GLY A 21 -13.05 44.53 5.20
N SER A 22 -12.16 44.33 4.25
CA SER A 22 -12.52 44.23 2.85
C SER A 22 -13.28 42.92 2.71
N ALA A 23 -14.57 43.00 2.38
CA ALA A 23 -15.42 41.84 2.09
C ALA A 23 -15.05 41.16 0.76
N LEU A 24 -14.19 41.79 -0.06
CA LEU A 24 -13.76 41.29 -1.36
C LEU A 24 -13.16 39.86 -1.38
N PRO A 25 -12.29 39.43 -0.44
CA PRO A 25 -11.75 38.08 -0.47
C PRO A 25 -12.83 37.04 -0.15
N TRP A 26 -13.74 37.34 0.77
CA TRP A 26 -14.85 36.42 1.11
C TRP A 26 -15.90 36.33 0.00
N THR A 27 -16.18 37.42 -0.71
CA THR A 27 -17.07 37.36 -1.88
C THR A 27 -16.47 36.57 -3.03
N ILE A 28 -15.16 36.67 -3.27
CA ILE A 28 -14.48 35.86 -4.29
C ILE A 28 -14.57 34.36 -3.93
N ILE A 29 -14.30 34.02 -2.66
CA ILE A 29 -14.43 32.63 -2.18
C ILE A 29 -15.87 32.14 -2.33
N GLY A 30 -16.87 32.96 -1.98
CA GLY A 30 -18.29 32.62 -2.13
C GLY A 30 -18.68 32.36 -3.59
N VAL A 31 -18.25 33.21 -4.53
CA VAL A 31 -18.54 33.03 -5.96
C VAL A 31 -17.88 31.76 -6.51
N ILE A 32 -16.63 31.47 -6.13
CA ILE A 32 -15.93 30.25 -6.55
C ILE A 32 -16.63 29.01 -5.99
N ALA A 33 -17.03 29.01 -4.72
CA ALA A 33 -17.73 27.89 -4.10
C ALA A 33 -19.09 27.62 -4.78
N VAL A 34 -19.91 28.66 -4.99
CA VAL A 34 -21.22 28.52 -5.64
C VAL A 34 -21.07 28.08 -7.10
N GLY A 35 -20.12 28.66 -7.84
CA GLY A 35 -19.83 28.24 -9.21
C GLY A 35 -19.37 26.78 -9.31
N GLY A 36 -18.52 26.34 -8.38
CA GLY A 36 -18.06 24.96 -8.29
C GLY A 36 -19.20 23.97 -8.01
N ILE A 37 -20.12 24.32 -7.09
CA ILE A 37 -21.31 23.50 -6.79
C ILE A 37 -22.23 23.40 -8.01
N ALA A 38 -22.51 24.52 -8.70
CA ALA A 38 -23.35 24.52 -9.89
C ALA A 38 -22.75 23.67 -11.04
N ILE A 39 -21.43 23.70 -11.22
CA ILE A 39 -20.71 22.85 -12.20
C ILE A 39 -20.75 21.37 -11.78
N TYR A 40 -20.63 21.09 -10.49
CA TYR A 40 -20.65 19.74 -9.95
C TYR A 40 -22.03 19.09 -10.07
N ASP A 41 -23.09 19.77 -9.65
CA ASP A 41 -24.47 19.29 -9.78
C ASP A 41 -24.88 19.12 -11.25
N ASN A 42 -24.42 20.01 -12.13
CA ASN A 42 -24.76 19.99 -13.56
C ASN A 42 -23.68 19.33 -14.43
N TRP A 43 -22.84 18.46 -13.85
CA TRP A 43 -21.67 17.85 -14.51
C TRP A 43 -22.02 17.14 -15.82
N LYS A 44 -23.18 16.48 -15.90
CA LYS A 44 -23.64 15.79 -17.12
C LYS A 44 -23.82 16.73 -18.32
N SER A 45 -24.14 18.01 -18.09
CA SER A 45 -24.37 19.02 -19.13
C SER A 45 -23.08 19.74 -19.53
N VAL A 46 -22.15 19.96 -18.59
CA VAL A 46 -20.88 20.66 -18.85
C VAL A 46 -19.81 19.76 -19.44
N LYS A 47 -19.84 18.45 -19.16
CA LYS A 47 -18.86 17.47 -19.68
C LYS A 47 -18.73 17.46 -21.21
N PRO A 48 -19.81 17.46 -22.03
CA PRO A 48 -19.67 17.51 -23.49
C PRO A 48 -19.12 18.86 -23.98
N MET A 49 -19.43 19.97 -23.29
CA MET A 49 -18.88 21.28 -23.66
C MET A 49 -17.39 21.39 -23.33
N LEU A 50 -16.94 20.82 -22.20
CA LEU A 50 -15.52 20.75 -21.85
C LEU A 50 -14.75 19.83 -22.79
N ALA A 51 -15.35 18.73 -23.24
CA ALA A 51 -14.76 17.83 -24.23
C ALA A 51 -14.64 18.49 -25.62
N ALA A 52 -15.57 19.37 -25.99
CA ALA A 52 -15.54 20.10 -27.27
C ALA A 52 -14.40 21.16 -27.34
N HIS A 53 -13.91 21.63 -26.19
CA HIS A 53 -12.81 22.60 -26.10
C HIS A 53 -11.47 21.95 -25.72
N ALA A 54 -11.41 20.62 -25.65
CA ALA A 54 -10.14 19.92 -25.47
C ALA A 54 -9.33 20.03 -26.78
N PRO A 55 -8.09 20.57 -26.74
CA PRO A 55 -7.25 20.59 -27.93
C PRO A 55 -7.03 19.15 -28.38
N ALA A 56 -7.32 18.87 -29.65
CA ALA A 56 -7.12 17.56 -30.23
C ALA A 56 -5.64 17.16 -30.09
N SER A 57 -5.36 16.18 -29.24
CA SER A 57 -4.06 15.52 -29.19
C SER A 57 -3.77 14.98 -30.58
N ILE A 58 -2.79 15.57 -31.26
CA ILE A 58 -2.21 15.04 -32.49
C ILE A 58 -1.75 13.61 -32.17
N VAL A 59 -2.44 12.65 -32.77
CA VAL A 59 -2.12 11.22 -32.68
C VAL A 59 -0.77 11.00 -33.35
N SER A 60 0.30 10.84 -32.55
CA SER A 60 1.56 10.31 -33.04
C SER A 60 1.35 8.86 -33.47
N ARG A 61 1.51 8.61 -34.77
CA ARG A 61 1.51 7.27 -35.38
C ARG A 61 2.46 6.33 -34.61
N PRO A 62 2.09 5.07 -34.34
CA PRO A 62 3.05 4.09 -33.84
C PRO A 62 4.03 3.71 -34.96
N ALA A 63 5.31 4.00 -34.75
CA ALA A 63 6.39 3.44 -35.56
C ALA A 63 6.48 1.93 -35.29
N SER A 64 6.26 1.14 -36.33
CA SER A 64 6.46 -0.30 -36.34
C SER A 64 7.95 -0.61 -36.17
N VAL A 65 8.37 -1.02 -34.98
CA VAL A 65 9.70 -1.61 -34.79
C VAL A 65 9.59 -3.10 -35.07
N VAL A 66 10.22 -3.47 -36.19
CA VAL A 66 10.35 -4.83 -36.70
C VAL A 66 11.00 -5.74 -35.66
N ARG A 67 10.34 -6.86 -35.40
CA ARG A 67 10.84 -8.01 -34.64
C ARG A 67 12.00 -8.63 -35.42
N SER A 68 13.21 -8.56 -34.89
CA SER A 68 14.35 -9.32 -35.40
C SER A 68 14.43 -10.67 -34.70
N GLU A 69 14.09 -11.74 -35.42
CA GLU A 69 14.45 -13.13 -35.10
C GLU A 69 15.88 -13.41 -35.56
N PRO A 70 16.77 -13.96 -34.72
CA PRO A 70 17.98 -14.60 -35.20
C PRO A 70 17.72 -16.08 -35.51
N ALA A 71 18.29 -16.49 -36.65
CA ALA A 71 18.15 -17.77 -37.31
C ALA A 71 18.50 -18.98 -36.43
N ARG A 72 17.83 -20.10 -36.78
CA ARG A 72 18.22 -21.46 -36.45
C ARG A 72 19.63 -21.72 -36.98
N ASP A 73 20.51 -22.20 -36.12
CA ASP A 73 21.71 -22.92 -36.55
C ASP A 73 21.65 -24.36 -36.06
N SER A 74 22.11 -25.26 -36.92
CA SER A 74 21.93 -26.70 -36.88
C SER A 74 23.29 -27.35 -36.71
N SER A 75 23.52 -28.15 -35.65
CA SER A 75 24.43 -29.31 -35.54
C SER A 75 24.88 -29.53 -34.08
N PRO A 76 25.39 -30.72 -33.67
CA PRO A 76 24.81 -32.05 -33.81
C PRO A 76 24.55 -32.71 -32.44
N ARG A 77 23.69 -33.72 -32.50
CA ARG A 77 23.23 -34.60 -31.41
C ARG A 77 24.39 -35.28 -30.68
N GLN A 78 24.66 -34.88 -29.44
CA GLN A 78 25.38 -35.71 -28.45
C GLN A 78 24.37 -36.27 -27.46
N THR A 79 24.07 -37.56 -27.65
CA THR A 79 23.27 -38.37 -26.72
C THR A 79 24.13 -38.70 -25.51
N ALA A 80 24.03 -37.91 -24.45
CA ALA A 80 24.54 -38.28 -23.13
C ALA A 80 23.39 -38.86 -22.30
N SER A 81 23.35 -40.18 -22.23
CA SER A 81 22.57 -40.92 -21.23
C SER A 81 23.01 -40.48 -19.84
N ILE A 82 22.10 -39.87 -19.07
CA ILE A 82 22.28 -39.69 -17.64
C ILE A 82 21.11 -40.39 -16.93
N THR A 83 21.43 -41.62 -16.55
CA THR A 83 20.91 -42.46 -15.47
C THR A 83 19.96 -41.77 -14.49
N ALA A 84 18.79 -42.38 -14.32
CA ALA A 84 17.78 -42.02 -13.33
C ALA A 84 18.32 -42.07 -11.88
N PRO A 85 17.89 -41.16 -10.98
CA PRO A 85 18.22 -41.27 -9.57
C PRO A 85 17.57 -42.52 -8.95
N PRO A 86 18.24 -43.19 -7.99
CA PRO A 86 17.68 -44.37 -7.34
C PRO A 86 16.43 -44.02 -6.53
N ARG A 87 15.42 -44.89 -6.64
CA ARG A 87 14.20 -44.87 -5.83
C ARG A 87 14.59 -44.86 -4.35
N MET A 88 14.21 -43.81 -3.62
CA MET A 88 14.20 -43.83 -2.16
C MET A 88 13.22 -44.92 -1.71
N VAL A 89 13.78 -45.97 -1.11
CA VAL A 89 13.05 -47.01 -0.42
C VAL A 89 12.55 -46.41 0.91
N PRO A 90 11.24 -46.45 1.22
CA PRO A 90 10.75 -46.03 2.53
C PRO A 90 11.24 -47.02 3.60
N PRO A 91 11.78 -46.56 4.75
CA PRO A 91 12.12 -47.45 5.84
C PRO A 91 10.89 -48.13 6.42
N ALA A 92 11.08 -49.38 6.83
CA ALA A 92 10.10 -50.31 7.34
C ALA A 92 9.21 -49.71 8.44
N ALA A 93 7.93 -50.11 8.42
CA ALA A 93 6.93 -49.77 9.42
C ALA A 93 7.39 -50.19 10.81
N VAL A 94 7.64 -49.20 11.67
CA VAL A 94 7.84 -49.43 13.11
C VAL A 94 6.48 -49.76 13.73
N PRO A 95 6.32 -50.89 14.45
CA PRO A 95 5.06 -51.23 15.11
C PRO A 95 4.78 -50.25 16.24
N ILE A 96 3.65 -49.54 16.17
CA ILE A 96 3.13 -48.73 17.27
C ILE A 96 2.45 -49.70 18.26
N PRO A 97 2.94 -49.86 19.50
CA PRO A 97 2.24 -50.67 20.49
C PRO A 97 0.95 -49.97 20.92
N ALA A 98 -0.13 -50.73 20.85
CA ALA A 98 -1.45 -50.33 21.31
C ALA A 98 -1.50 -50.23 22.85
N LYS A 99 -2.38 -49.33 23.32
CA LYS A 99 -2.98 -49.19 24.66
C LYS A 99 -2.27 -48.28 25.66
N ALA A 100 -2.89 -47.11 25.87
CA ALA A 100 -3.18 -46.56 27.19
C ALA A 100 -4.50 -45.75 27.13
N PRO A 101 -5.28 -45.64 28.22
CA PRO A 101 -6.73 -45.46 28.17
C PRO A 101 -7.17 -44.00 27.98
N VAL A 102 -8.22 -43.86 27.18
CA VAL A 102 -8.98 -42.63 26.94
C VAL A 102 -9.71 -42.24 28.23
N VAL A 103 -9.32 -41.11 28.82
CA VAL A 103 -10.12 -40.43 29.85
C VAL A 103 -11.24 -39.67 29.14
N PRO A 104 -12.53 -39.86 29.49
CA PRO A 104 -13.62 -39.13 28.86
C PRO A 104 -13.74 -37.75 29.50
N GLU A 105 -12.94 -36.78 29.06
CA GLU A 105 -13.20 -35.38 29.38
C GLU A 105 -14.25 -34.86 28.41
N LYS A 106 -15.40 -34.49 28.97
CA LYS A 106 -16.59 -33.98 28.30
C LYS A 106 -16.24 -32.72 27.51
N ALA A 107 -15.88 -32.89 26.24
CA ALA A 107 -15.60 -31.79 25.31
C ALA A 107 -16.91 -31.05 25.01
N ILE A 108 -17.03 -29.85 25.56
CA ILE A 108 -17.97 -28.83 25.08
C ILE A 108 -17.54 -28.53 23.63
N PRO A 109 -18.39 -28.71 22.61
CA PRO A 109 -18.01 -28.30 21.26
C PRO A 109 -18.01 -26.78 21.21
N VAL A 110 -16.86 -26.17 21.49
CA VAL A 110 -16.60 -24.81 21.00
C VAL A 110 -16.52 -24.98 19.49
N SER A 111 -17.57 -24.53 18.80
CA SER A 111 -17.58 -24.37 17.36
C SER A 111 -16.53 -23.32 16.99
N ILE A 112 -15.28 -23.76 16.83
CA ILE A 112 -14.23 -22.96 16.19
C ILE A 112 -14.52 -23.07 14.70
N SER A 113 -15.41 -22.23 14.18
CA SER A 113 -15.48 -22.04 12.74
C SER A 113 -14.08 -21.62 12.28
N PRO A 114 -13.42 -22.36 11.39
CA PRO A 114 -12.16 -21.90 10.83
C PRO A 114 -12.43 -20.54 10.20
N ALA A 115 -11.67 -19.53 10.62
CA ALA A 115 -11.77 -18.20 10.03
C ALA A 115 -11.53 -18.36 8.52
N GLN A 116 -12.59 -18.17 7.74
CA GLN A 116 -12.59 -18.55 6.33
C GLN A 116 -11.76 -17.55 5.54
N ALA A 117 -11.03 -18.06 4.54
CA ALA A 117 -10.39 -17.22 3.54
C ALA A 117 -11.43 -16.32 2.88
N GLN A 118 -11.15 -15.02 2.83
CA GLN A 118 -12.04 -14.04 2.21
C GLN A 118 -11.41 -13.50 0.93
N THR A 119 -12.20 -13.40 -0.14
CA THR A 119 -11.78 -12.68 -1.34
C THR A 119 -12.21 -11.22 -1.25
N GLY A 120 -11.24 -10.32 -1.38
CA GLY A 120 -11.43 -8.88 -1.39
C GLY A 120 -11.33 -8.28 -2.79
N LYS A 121 -12.21 -7.31 -3.07
CA LYS A 121 -12.11 -6.41 -4.24
C LYS A 121 -12.76 -5.09 -3.89
N ALA A 122 -11.99 -4.01 -3.97
CA ALA A 122 -12.47 -2.65 -3.74
C ALA A 122 -11.55 -1.65 -4.43
N ALA A 123 -12.02 -0.41 -4.57
CA ALA A 123 -11.16 0.73 -4.86
C ALA A 123 -10.60 1.26 -3.55
N PHE A 124 -9.28 1.34 -3.46
CA PHE A 124 -8.55 1.86 -2.32
C PHE A 124 -8.02 3.25 -2.63
N GLY A 125 -8.09 4.14 -1.64
CA GLY A 125 -7.35 5.40 -1.61
C GLY A 125 -6.31 5.43 -0.48
N TYR A 126 -5.68 6.58 -0.26
CA TYR A 126 -4.93 6.81 0.97
C TYR A 126 -5.89 7.11 2.12
N CYS A 127 -5.58 6.64 3.33
CA CYS A 127 -6.37 7.02 4.48
C CYS A 127 -6.20 8.53 4.78
N GLY A 128 -7.33 9.19 5.01
CA GLY A 128 -7.42 10.57 5.48
C GLY A 128 -8.06 10.64 6.87
N GLN A 129 -8.64 11.79 7.22
CA GLN A 129 -9.30 11.99 8.52
C GLN A 129 -10.75 11.45 8.58
N GLY A 130 -11.26 10.90 7.47
CA GLY A 130 -12.65 10.44 7.33
C GLY A 130 -12.87 8.99 7.75
N GLU A 131 -13.97 8.41 7.25
CA GLU A 131 -14.28 7.00 7.49
C GLU A 131 -13.27 6.08 6.78
N HIS A 132 -12.64 5.22 7.57
CA HIS A 132 -11.61 4.30 7.10
C HIS A 132 -12.24 3.05 6.48
N ILE A 133 -12.92 3.19 5.34
CA ILE A 133 -13.62 2.08 4.69
C ILE A 133 -12.68 1.23 3.84
N ASN A 134 -12.16 1.80 2.74
CA ASN A 134 -11.23 1.14 1.83
C ASN A 134 -10.04 2.08 1.58
N CYS A 135 -9.05 2.03 2.47
CA CYS A 135 -7.90 2.94 2.38
C CYS A 135 -6.61 2.31 2.91
N VAL A 136 -5.47 2.73 2.37
CA VAL A 136 -4.15 2.26 2.84
C VAL A 136 -3.62 3.24 3.88
N ALA A 137 -3.36 2.73 5.09
CA ALA A 137 -2.85 3.50 6.21
C ALA A 137 -1.32 3.63 6.12
N ASP A 138 -0.64 2.49 6.01
CA ASP A 138 0.81 2.35 5.97
C ASP A 138 1.20 1.17 5.06
N GLY A 139 2.49 0.94 4.84
CA GLY A 139 2.97 -0.16 3.98
C GLY A 139 2.65 -1.57 4.48
N GLY A 140 2.21 -1.76 5.73
CA GLY A 140 1.80 -3.07 6.26
C GLY A 140 0.35 -3.12 6.73
N THR A 141 -0.43 -2.06 6.51
CA THR A 141 -1.75 -1.90 7.11
C THR A 141 -2.70 -1.14 6.19
N PHE A 142 -3.86 -1.73 5.95
CA PHE A 142 -4.92 -1.13 5.17
C PHE A 142 -6.27 -1.41 5.82
N TRP A 143 -7.26 -0.60 5.48
CA TRP A 143 -8.63 -0.78 5.90
C TRP A 143 -9.41 -1.36 4.73
N TYR A 144 -10.22 -2.37 5.02
CA TYR A 144 -11.12 -2.99 4.06
C TYR A 144 -12.50 -3.14 4.70
N LYS A 145 -13.53 -2.57 4.05
CA LYS A 145 -14.90 -2.54 4.58
C LYS A 145 -15.01 -2.08 6.04
N GLY A 146 -14.16 -1.14 6.46
CA GLY A 146 -14.17 -0.62 7.84
C GLY A 146 -13.38 -1.45 8.85
N GLU A 147 -12.75 -2.55 8.43
CA GLU A 147 -11.89 -3.38 9.27
C GLU A 147 -10.41 -3.07 8.99
N LYS A 148 -9.64 -2.85 10.05
CA LYS A 148 -8.19 -2.64 9.96
C LYS A 148 -7.48 -3.98 9.77
N ILE A 149 -6.88 -4.19 8.61
CA ILE A 149 -6.16 -5.40 8.23
C ILE A 149 -4.65 -5.16 8.29
N ALA A 150 -3.93 -6.07 8.95
CA ALA A 150 -2.48 -6.08 9.01
C ALA A 150 -1.93 -7.24 8.16
N ILE A 151 -0.94 -6.96 7.30
CA ILE A 151 -0.29 -8.00 6.48
C ILE A 151 0.63 -8.81 7.39
N ALA A 152 0.28 -10.09 7.63
CA ALA A 152 0.87 -10.88 8.70
C ALA A 152 2.27 -11.42 8.40
N ASP A 153 2.60 -11.62 7.13
CA ASP A 153 3.85 -12.25 6.68
C ASP A 153 4.97 -11.24 6.41
N VAL A 154 4.78 -9.98 6.80
CA VAL A 154 5.74 -8.90 6.56
C VAL A 154 5.78 -7.87 7.70
N VAL A 155 6.94 -7.23 7.87
CA VAL A 155 7.13 -6.05 8.72
C VAL A 155 7.47 -4.87 7.83
N SER A 156 6.60 -3.88 7.81
CA SER A 156 6.77 -2.64 7.03
C SER A 156 7.23 -1.48 7.94
N PRO A 157 8.10 -0.58 7.46
CA PRO A 157 8.44 0.64 8.18
C PRO A 157 7.21 1.52 8.39
N GLY A 158 7.04 2.04 9.61
CA GLY A 158 5.91 2.91 9.95
C GLY A 158 6.19 4.35 9.52
N ILE A 159 5.21 5.03 8.91
CA ILE A 159 5.39 6.42 8.45
C ILE A 159 5.31 7.39 9.63
N GLU A 160 4.28 7.22 10.48
CA GLU A 160 4.03 8.10 11.63
C GLU A 160 5.00 7.83 12.80
N THR A 161 5.49 6.60 12.90
CA THR A 161 6.41 6.16 13.97
C THR A 161 7.87 6.13 13.52
N ALA A 162 8.17 6.64 12.32
CA ALA A 162 9.52 6.63 11.75
C ALA A 162 10.53 7.33 12.66
N ARG A 163 11.71 6.74 12.82
CA ARG A 163 12.81 7.29 13.62
C ARG A 163 13.78 8.14 12.82
N CYS A 164 13.71 8.09 11.50
CA CYS A 164 14.58 8.79 10.57
C CYS A 164 13.90 9.01 9.21
N ASP A 165 14.48 9.88 8.39
CA ASP A 165 13.93 10.20 7.07
C ASP A 165 13.96 9.01 6.10
N ASN A 166 14.96 8.14 6.20
CA ASN A 166 15.05 6.96 5.33
C ASN A 166 13.89 5.99 5.60
N GLU A 167 13.62 5.69 6.87
CA GLU A 167 12.48 4.86 7.28
C GLU A 167 11.16 5.46 6.79
N LYS A 168 10.98 6.77 6.94
CA LYS A 168 9.79 7.47 6.49
C LYS A 168 9.61 7.39 4.97
N ARG A 169 10.68 7.59 4.20
CA ARG A 169 10.69 7.46 2.73
C ARG A 169 10.31 6.05 2.30
N LEU A 170 10.89 5.04 2.95
CA LEU A 170 10.59 3.64 2.66
C LEU A 170 9.15 3.28 3.03
N GLY A 171 8.64 3.80 4.16
CA GLY A 171 7.23 3.68 4.55
C GLY A 171 6.27 4.26 3.51
N PHE A 172 6.58 5.45 2.97
CA PHE A 172 5.80 6.03 1.88
C PHE A 172 5.88 5.18 0.61
N ALA A 173 7.06 4.73 0.22
CA ALA A 173 7.21 3.85 -0.94
C ALA A 173 6.41 2.56 -0.79
N ALA A 174 6.46 1.93 0.38
CA ALA A 174 5.68 0.74 0.71
C ALA A 174 4.17 1.01 0.66
N LYS A 175 3.70 2.15 1.16
CA LYS A 175 2.30 2.58 1.10
C LYS A 175 1.81 2.81 -0.34
N LEU A 176 2.60 3.48 -1.17
CA LEU A 176 2.30 3.69 -2.59
C LEU A 176 2.19 2.37 -3.34
N TRP A 177 3.16 1.48 -3.12
CA TRP A 177 3.18 0.17 -3.75
C TRP A 177 1.99 -0.70 -3.30
N LEU A 178 1.69 -0.71 -1.99
CA LEU A 178 0.55 -1.46 -1.44
C LEU A 178 -0.78 -0.96 -2.02
N LEU A 179 -0.94 0.35 -2.21
CA LEU A 179 -2.11 0.91 -2.87
C LEU A 179 -2.26 0.38 -4.31
N ASN A 180 -1.18 0.37 -5.07
CA ASN A 180 -1.19 -0.06 -6.46
C ASN A 180 -1.55 -1.54 -6.57
N ILE A 181 -0.95 -2.40 -5.75
CA ILE A 181 -1.23 -3.84 -5.80
C ILE A 181 -2.65 -4.17 -5.33
N LEU A 182 -3.20 -3.48 -4.33
CA LEU A 182 -4.58 -3.70 -3.89
C LEU A 182 -5.62 -3.24 -4.94
N ASN A 183 -5.32 -2.19 -5.69
CA ASN A 183 -6.20 -1.68 -6.76
C ASN A 183 -6.08 -2.44 -8.08
N SER A 184 -5.04 -3.25 -8.24
CA SER A 184 -4.75 -3.95 -9.49
C SER A 184 -5.59 -5.21 -9.72
N GLY A 185 -6.53 -5.54 -8.82
CA GLY A 185 -7.45 -6.66 -9.00
C GLY A 185 -8.07 -7.15 -7.69
N SER A 186 -8.66 -8.35 -7.76
CA SER A 186 -9.11 -9.07 -6.58
C SER A 186 -7.91 -9.69 -5.84
N PHE A 187 -8.00 -9.78 -4.53
CA PHE A 187 -6.99 -10.41 -3.66
C PHE A 187 -7.68 -11.34 -2.66
N SER A 188 -6.93 -12.26 -2.08
CA SER A 188 -7.40 -13.17 -1.03
C SER A 188 -6.78 -12.77 0.31
N MET A 189 -7.55 -12.82 1.38
CA MET A 189 -7.13 -12.59 2.75
C MET A 189 -7.35 -13.87 3.55
N ASN A 190 -6.24 -14.44 4.04
CA ASN A 190 -6.26 -15.61 4.89
C ASN A 190 -5.93 -15.19 6.32
N PRO A 191 -6.84 -15.38 7.29
CA PRO A 191 -6.60 -15.00 8.67
C PRO A 191 -5.42 -15.78 9.26
N ALA A 192 -4.52 -15.06 9.92
CA ALA A 192 -3.21 -15.58 10.32
C ALA A 192 -2.92 -15.45 11.82
N GLY A 193 -3.93 -15.10 12.63
CA GLY A 193 -3.76 -14.95 14.07
C GLY A 193 -4.88 -14.15 14.73
N ARG A 194 -4.62 -13.68 15.94
CA ARG A 194 -5.55 -12.88 16.72
C ARG A 194 -5.37 -11.39 16.43
N PRO A 195 -6.44 -10.59 16.48
CA PRO A 195 -6.34 -9.14 16.31
C PRO A 195 -5.43 -8.51 17.37
N GLY A 196 -4.65 -7.51 16.96
CA GLY A 196 -3.76 -6.74 17.81
C GLY A 196 -3.81 -5.25 17.50
N LYS A 197 -2.86 -4.48 18.03
CA LYS A 197 -2.79 -3.02 17.81
C LYS A 197 -2.66 -2.64 16.32
N ALA A 198 -1.98 -3.48 15.54
CA ALA A 198 -1.81 -3.29 14.10
C ALA A 198 -3.10 -3.55 13.30
N GLY A 199 -4.09 -4.26 13.87
CA GLY A 199 -5.29 -4.71 13.17
C GLY A 199 -5.43 -6.23 13.23
N VAL A 200 -6.29 -6.76 12.36
CA VAL A 200 -6.54 -8.19 12.21
C VAL A 200 -5.50 -8.78 11.25
N PRO A 201 -4.63 -9.71 11.70
CA PRO A 201 -3.54 -10.23 10.88
C PRO A 201 -4.08 -11.17 9.80
N ASN A 202 -3.78 -10.84 8.55
CA ASN A 202 -4.12 -11.65 7.38
C ASN A 202 -2.89 -11.82 6.49
N VAL A 203 -2.69 -13.02 5.95
CA VAL A 203 -1.81 -13.23 4.79
C VAL A 203 -2.61 -12.83 3.56
N VAL A 204 -2.14 -11.78 2.88
CA VAL A 204 -2.82 -11.23 1.70
C VAL A 204 -2.11 -11.71 0.45
N SER A 205 -2.85 -12.35 -0.45
CA SER A 205 -2.30 -12.94 -1.66
C SER A 205 -3.06 -12.50 -2.90
N ARG A 206 -2.37 -12.40 -4.02
CA ARG A 206 -2.95 -12.20 -5.35
C ARG A 206 -2.44 -13.27 -6.29
N ASP A 207 -3.34 -13.93 -7.02
CA ASP A 207 -2.96 -14.98 -7.98
C ASP A 207 -2.12 -16.12 -7.33
N GLY A 208 -2.34 -16.38 -6.03
CA GLY A 208 -1.55 -17.34 -5.25
C GLY A 208 -0.21 -16.83 -4.71
N LEU A 209 0.24 -15.64 -5.11
CA LEU A 209 1.45 -14.99 -4.62
C LEU A 209 1.15 -14.08 -3.43
N SER A 210 1.89 -14.23 -2.34
CA SER A 210 1.77 -13.30 -1.21
C SER A 210 2.22 -11.88 -1.61
N ILE A 211 1.39 -10.90 -1.27
CA ILE A 211 1.72 -9.48 -1.38
C ILE A 211 2.86 -9.14 -0.42
N GLY A 212 2.87 -9.69 0.80
CA GLY A 212 3.95 -9.49 1.77
C GLY A 212 5.31 -9.96 1.23
N MET A 213 5.35 -11.09 0.54
CA MET A 213 6.57 -11.59 -0.10
C MET A 213 7.06 -10.68 -1.23
N GLN A 214 6.13 -10.17 -2.05
CA GLN A 214 6.48 -9.21 -3.11
C GLN A 214 7.06 -7.92 -2.51
N MET A 215 6.50 -7.41 -1.40
CA MET A 215 7.07 -6.25 -0.72
C MET A 215 8.49 -6.47 -0.22
N ILE A 216 8.81 -7.68 0.26
CA ILE A 216 10.16 -8.05 0.69
C ILE A 216 11.12 -8.05 -0.49
N ASN A 217 10.70 -8.65 -1.62
CA ASN A 217 11.52 -8.71 -2.83
C ASN A 217 11.82 -7.32 -3.43
N GLU A 218 10.86 -6.40 -3.33
CA GLU A 218 11.03 -4.99 -3.74
C GLU A 218 11.82 -4.15 -2.72
N GLY A 219 12.25 -4.74 -1.59
CA GLY A 219 12.97 -4.04 -0.54
C GLY A 219 12.12 -3.04 0.26
N LEU A 220 10.79 -3.07 0.10
CA LEU A 220 9.83 -2.17 0.75
C LEU A 220 9.47 -2.62 2.17
N ALA A 221 9.77 -3.87 2.50
CA ALA A 221 9.44 -4.46 3.78
C ALA A 221 10.39 -5.62 4.10
N ARG A 222 10.29 -6.18 5.31
CA ARG A 222 11.16 -7.26 5.81
C ARG A 222 10.37 -8.44 6.31
N LYS A 223 11.01 -9.61 6.31
CA LYS A 223 10.42 -10.81 6.92
C LYS A 223 10.22 -10.59 8.43
N PRO A 224 9.12 -11.07 9.02
CA PRO A 224 8.95 -11.08 10.47
C PRO A 224 10.13 -11.76 11.16
N GLY A 225 10.66 -11.12 12.20
CA GLY A 225 11.87 -11.58 12.91
C GLY A 225 13.20 -11.25 12.24
N ALA A 226 13.21 -10.58 11.07
CA ALA A 226 14.45 -10.08 10.49
C ALA A 226 15.00 -8.92 11.32
N ASN A 227 16.30 -8.97 11.61
CA ASN A 227 17.02 -7.90 12.30
C ASN A 227 17.49 -6.85 11.28
N GLY A 228 17.42 -5.58 11.66
CA GLY A 228 17.96 -4.47 10.87
C GLY A 228 17.29 -3.14 11.21
N ALA A 229 18.04 -2.05 11.12
CA ALA A 229 17.47 -0.71 11.23
C ALA A 229 16.98 -0.23 9.85
N TRP A 230 15.93 0.58 9.81
CA TRP A 230 15.46 1.26 8.59
C TRP A 230 16.25 2.55 8.31
N CYS A 231 17.19 2.91 9.18
CA CYS A 231 17.88 4.20 9.19
C CYS A 231 19.30 4.18 8.63
N ALA A 232 19.71 3.09 7.97
CA ALA A 232 21.03 2.98 7.35
C ALA A 232 21.03 3.57 5.94
#